data_AF-A0A4Y8ZNI9-F1
#
_entry.id   AF-A0A4Y8ZNI9-F1
#
_cell.length_a   1.000
_cell.length_b   1.000
_cell.length_c   1.000
_cell.angle_alpha   90.00
_cell.angle_beta   90.00
_cell.angle_gamma   90.00
#
_symmetry.space_group_name_H-M   'P 1'
#
loop_
_entity.id
_entity.type
_entity.pdbx_description
1 polymer ?
#
loop_
_entity_poly.entity_id
_entity_poly.type
_entity_poly.pdbx_seq_one_letter_code
_entity_poly.pdbx_strand_id
1 'polypeptide(L)'
;MFERLRAMFGGRAPAPTAATAPDPIPAVAPEAYAAFGEEELLAWLQQRGPDDWHRSACSWNWDQDFAPLLWIIRQPECDAGTAITLFARGEPSYYAQFETMAALEAGAGYMMDTVRFLIEICERWAAGQYQHYGFRPDALPHLTPNSLPWPVPDSLAQAEAHGEELDFSGWTEGYPPEFFERG
;
A
#
# COMPACT_ATOMS: atom_id res chain seq x y z
N MET A 1 40.45 -10.41 15.10
CA MET A 1 39.69 -10.42 16.37
C MET A 1 38.19 -10.41 16.05
N PHE A 2 37.72 -11.48 15.41
CA PHE A 2 36.30 -11.81 15.18
C PHE A 2 36.22 -13.33 14.98
N GLU A 3 36.78 -14.07 15.93
CA GLU A 3 36.60 -15.52 16.03
C GLU A 3 36.48 -15.85 17.52
N ARG A 4 35.24 -15.87 18.05
CA ARG A 4 34.93 -16.57 19.30
C ARG A 4 33.44 -16.72 19.62
N LEU A 5 32.60 -17.00 18.62
CA LEU A 5 31.22 -17.46 18.84
C LEU A 5 30.85 -18.62 17.91
N ARG A 6 31.66 -19.68 17.89
CA ARG A 6 31.37 -20.93 17.17
C ARG A 6 31.31 -22.18 18.07
N ALA A 7 31.16 -22.01 19.38
CA ALA A 7 31.16 -23.12 20.32
C ALA A 7 29.97 -23.04 21.28
N MET A 8 28.76 -23.33 20.77
CA MET A 8 27.63 -23.72 21.63
C MET A 8 26.52 -24.54 20.95
N PHE A 9 26.60 -24.82 19.65
CA PHE A 9 25.66 -25.71 18.95
C PHE A 9 26.38 -26.89 18.29
N GLY A 10 26.92 -27.78 19.12
CA GLY A 10 27.36 -29.12 18.73
C GLY A 10 26.16 -30.04 18.57
N GLY A 11 25.33 -29.81 17.55
CA GLY A 11 24.23 -30.67 17.18
C GLY A 11 24.34 -31.01 15.69
N ARG A 12 24.57 -32.28 15.39
CA ARG A 12 24.56 -32.82 14.02
C ARG A 12 23.20 -32.50 13.39
N ALA A 13 23.18 -31.61 12.40
CA ALA A 13 21.98 -31.37 11.60
C ALA A 13 21.55 -32.69 10.95
N PRO A 14 20.26 -33.08 11.03
CA PRO A 14 19.77 -34.19 10.22
C PRO A 14 19.92 -33.81 8.74
N ALA A 15 20.28 -34.81 7.92
CA ALA A 15 20.33 -34.65 6.47
C ALA A 15 18.98 -34.11 5.97
N PRO A 16 18.95 -33.15 5.03
CA PRO A 16 17.70 -32.67 4.46
C PRO A 16 16.97 -33.84 3.81
N THR A 17 15.84 -34.22 4.40
CA THR A 17 14.83 -35.01 3.71
C THR A 17 14.42 -34.25 2.45
N ALA A 18 14.43 -34.93 1.30
CA ALA A 18 13.96 -34.40 0.04
C ALA A 18 12.51 -33.95 0.16
N ALA A 19 12.30 -32.68 0.55
CA ALA A 19 11.07 -31.97 0.32
C ALA A 19 11.06 -31.64 -1.17
N THR A 20 10.10 -32.23 -1.88
CA THR A 20 9.76 -31.88 -3.26
C THR A 20 9.75 -30.36 -3.38
N ALA A 21 10.57 -29.83 -4.29
CA ALA A 21 10.48 -28.42 -4.67
C ALA A 21 9.01 -28.12 -5.03
N PRO A 22 8.44 -26.98 -4.60
CA PRO A 22 7.15 -26.58 -5.14
C PRO A 22 7.25 -26.59 -6.66
N ASP A 23 6.25 -27.15 -7.33
CA ASP A 23 6.19 -27.15 -8.80
C ASP A 23 6.49 -25.73 -9.29
N PRO A 24 7.32 -25.57 -10.34
CA PRO A 24 7.54 -24.25 -10.92
C PRO A 24 6.17 -23.68 -11.28
N ILE A 25 5.87 -22.51 -10.73
CA ILE A 25 4.72 -21.71 -11.18
C ILE A 25 4.81 -21.71 -12.71
N PRO A 26 3.78 -22.19 -13.43
CA PRO A 26 3.85 -22.28 -14.88
C PRO A 26 4.23 -20.89 -15.40
N ALA A 27 5.31 -20.83 -16.17
CA ALA A 27 5.75 -19.60 -16.80
C ALA A 27 4.64 -19.14 -17.73
N VAL A 28 3.78 -18.25 -17.23
CA VAL A 28 2.85 -17.48 -18.03
C VAL A 28 3.72 -16.75 -19.06
N ALA A 29 3.41 -16.92 -20.35
CA ALA A 29 4.21 -16.34 -21.42
C ALA A 29 4.37 -14.83 -21.18
N PRO A 30 5.54 -14.22 -21.47
CA PRO A 30 5.76 -12.78 -21.25
C PRO A 30 4.70 -11.91 -21.92
N GLU A 31 4.10 -12.41 -23.01
CA GLU A 31 3.02 -11.75 -23.75
C GLU A 31 1.71 -11.62 -22.94
N ALA A 32 1.48 -12.46 -21.93
CA ALA A 32 0.30 -12.38 -21.05
C ALA A 32 0.48 -11.40 -19.87
N TYR A 33 1.71 -10.94 -19.60
CA TYR A 33 1.97 -9.76 -18.76
C TYR A 33 1.89 -8.44 -19.53
N ALA A 34 1.62 -8.46 -20.83
CA ALA A 34 1.50 -7.24 -21.63
C ALA A 34 0.17 -6.48 -21.41
N ALA A 35 -0.54 -6.74 -20.33
CA ALA A 35 -1.89 -6.25 -20.09
C ALA A 35 -1.84 -4.94 -19.29
N PHE A 36 -1.80 -3.81 -20.03
CA PHE A 36 -2.05 -2.44 -19.60
C PHE A 36 -1.00 -1.78 -18.69
N GLY A 37 -0.36 -0.73 -19.20
CA GLY A 37 0.57 0.09 -18.42
C GLY A 37 -0.15 1.01 -17.43
N GLU A 38 0.53 1.38 -16.36
CA GLU A 38 0.07 2.36 -15.36
C GLU A 38 -0.35 3.70 -16.00
N GLU A 39 0.27 4.07 -17.14
CA GLU A 39 -0.12 5.24 -17.94
C GLU A 39 -1.54 5.13 -18.51
N GLU A 40 -1.94 3.94 -18.98
CA GLU A 40 -3.28 3.69 -19.50
C GLU A 40 -4.31 3.68 -18.39
N LEU A 41 -3.98 3.10 -17.23
CA LEU A 41 -4.82 3.18 -16.05
C LEU A 41 -4.99 4.63 -15.59
N LEU A 42 -3.91 5.42 -15.54
CA LEU A 42 -3.98 6.83 -15.17
C LEU A 42 -4.86 7.63 -16.15
N ALA A 43 -4.69 7.42 -17.45
CA ALA A 43 -5.52 8.06 -18.47
C ALA A 43 -7.01 7.66 -18.35
N TRP A 44 -7.27 6.41 -17.94
CA TRP A 44 -8.60 5.93 -17.63
C TRP A 44 -9.15 6.63 -16.38
N LEU A 45 -8.44 6.63 -15.25
CA LEU A 45 -8.84 7.24 -13.98
C LEU A 45 -9.17 8.74 -14.11
N GLN A 46 -8.43 9.47 -14.95
CA GLN A 46 -8.66 10.89 -15.24
C GLN A 46 -10.03 11.19 -15.88
N GLN A 47 -10.66 10.18 -16.47
CA GLN A 47 -11.99 10.29 -17.09
C GLN A 47 -13.09 9.71 -16.19
N ARG A 48 -12.75 9.29 -14.96
CA ARG A 48 -13.63 8.62 -14.00
C ARG A 48 -13.83 9.45 -12.73
N GLY A 49 -14.67 8.94 -11.85
CA GLY A 49 -15.03 9.59 -10.59
C GLY A 49 -14.52 8.85 -9.34
N PRO A 50 -14.81 9.41 -8.15
CA PRO A 50 -14.31 8.92 -6.87
C PRO A 50 -14.58 7.44 -6.58
N ASP A 51 -15.69 6.89 -7.05
CA ASP A 51 -16.03 5.48 -6.90
C ASP A 51 -14.97 4.57 -7.55
N ASP A 52 -14.58 4.88 -8.78
CA ASP A 52 -13.57 4.10 -9.52
C ASP A 52 -12.16 4.31 -8.94
N TRP A 53 -11.88 5.52 -8.45
CA TRP A 53 -10.63 5.79 -7.74
C TRP A 53 -10.53 4.98 -6.46
N HIS A 54 -11.62 4.89 -5.69
CA HIS A 54 -11.70 4.07 -4.49
C HIS A 54 -11.51 2.58 -4.82
N ARG A 55 -12.15 2.08 -5.89
CA ARG A 55 -11.95 0.70 -6.36
C ARG A 55 -10.53 0.40 -6.77
N SER A 56 -9.89 1.32 -7.48
CA SER A 56 -8.48 1.19 -7.86
C SER A 56 -7.58 1.17 -6.61
N ALA A 57 -7.76 2.13 -5.69
CA ALA A 57 -7.02 2.20 -4.43
C ALA A 57 -7.16 0.94 -3.57
N CYS A 58 -8.39 0.40 -3.45
CA CYS A 58 -8.71 -0.77 -2.64
C CYS A 58 -8.38 -2.11 -3.31
N SER A 59 -7.97 -2.13 -4.58
CA SER A 59 -7.48 -3.34 -5.25
C SER A 59 -6.00 -3.25 -5.63
N TRP A 60 -5.34 -2.12 -5.32
CA TRP A 60 -3.98 -1.82 -5.73
C TRP A 60 -2.98 -2.89 -5.32
N ASN A 61 -2.11 -3.27 -6.25
CA ASN A 61 -0.93 -4.08 -5.96
C ASN A 61 0.23 -3.16 -5.58
N TRP A 62 0.70 -3.26 -4.34
CA TRP A 62 1.72 -2.37 -3.77
C TRP A 62 3.14 -2.58 -4.30
N ASP A 63 3.34 -3.60 -5.14
CA ASP A 63 4.58 -3.79 -5.92
C ASP A 63 4.60 -2.93 -7.22
N GLN A 64 3.49 -2.29 -7.58
CA GLN A 64 3.38 -1.38 -8.74
C GLN A 64 3.80 0.06 -8.40
N ASP A 65 3.98 0.90 -9.44
CA ASP A 65 4.36 2.30 -9.27
C ASP A 65 3.27 3.14 -8.60
N PHE A 66 3.66 4.10 -7.77
CA PHE A 66 2.72 4.91 -7.00
C PHE A 66 2.04 6.03 -7.82
N ALA A 67 2.38 6.26 -9.08
CA ALA A 67 1.87 7.39 -9.86
C ALA A 67 0.32 7.46 -9.91
N PRO A 68 -0.43 6.37 -10.15
CA PRO A 68 -1.89 6.41 -10.11
C PRO A 68 -2.43 6.76 -8.72
N LEU A 69 -1.86 6.18 -7.66
CA LEU A 69 -2.27 6.49 -6.28
C LEU A 69 -1.95 7.93 -5.88
N LEU A 70 -0.77 8.43 -6.23
CA LEU A 70 -0.36 9.82 -6.02
C LEU A 70 -1.31 10.77 -6.74
N TRP A 71 -1.71 10.43 -7.97
CA TRP A 71 -2.70 11.23 -8.68
C TRP A 71 -4.05 11.22 -7.96
N ILE A 72 -4.55 10.06 -7.51
CA ILE A 72 -5.81 9.92 -6.77
C ILE A 72 -5.81 10.78 -5.51
N ILE A 73 -4.81 10.65 -4.64
CA ILE A 73 -4.78 11.40 -3.36
C ILE A 73 -4.67 12.91 -3.58
N ARG A 74 -4.22 13.33 -4.77
CA ARG A 74 -4.07 14.74 -5.16
C ARG A 74 -5.35 15.39 -5.68
N GLN A 75 -6.37 14.61 -6.02
CA GLN A 75 -7.61 15.18 -6.54
C GLN A 75 -8.43 15.87 -5.43
N PRO A 76 -9.04 17.04 -5.72
CA PRO A 76 -9.92 17.73 -4.77
C PRO A 76 -11.12 16.87 -4.33
N GLU A 77 -11.61 16.01 -5.21
CA GLU A 77 -12.75 15.11 -5.00
C GLU A 77 -12.34 13.77 -4.36
N CYS A 78 -11.08 13.61 -3.97
CA CYS A 78 -10.62 12.41 -3.27
C CYS A 78 -11.35 12.25 -1.92
N ASP A 79 -12.01 11.11 -1.75
CA ASP A 79 -12.77 10.79 -0.56
C ASP A 79 -11.87 10.48 0.64
N ALA A 80 -12.32 10.85 1.84
CA ALA A 80 -11.64 10.52 3.09
C ALA A 80 -11.49 9.02 3.28
N GLY A 81 -12.52 8.23 2.95
CA GLY A 81 -12.47 6.78 3.01
C GLY A 81 -11.34 6.21 2.15
N THR A 82 -11.16 6.75 0.94
CA THR A 82 -10.06 6.37 0.04
C THR A 82 -8.69 6.72 0.64
N ALA A 83 -8.52 7.95 1.13
CA ALA A 83 -7.25 8.38 1.72
C ALA A 83 -6.87 7.56 2.97
N ILE A 84 -7.86 7.28 3.83
CA ILE A 84 -7.67 6.43 5.02
C ILE A 84 -7.30 5.01 4.63
N THR A 85 -8.00 4.40 3.66
CA THR A 85 -7.67 3.05 3.20
C THR A 85 -6.25 2.96 2.66
N LEU A 86 -5.84 3.92 1.82
CA LEU A 86 -4.47 3.98 1.31
C LEU A 86 -3.45 4.16 2.44
N PHE A 87 -3.77 4.98 3.43
CA PHE A 87 -2.92 5.14 4.59
C PHE A 87 -2.80 3.86 5.42
N ALA A 88 -3.91 3.17 5.68
CA ALA A 88 -3.94 1.92 6.44
C ALA A 88 -3.14 0.81 5.74
N ARG A 89 -3.31 0.67 4.43
CA ARG A 89 -2.66 -0.35 3.60
C ARG A 89 -1.18 -0.13 3.36
N GLY A 90 -0.69 1.11 3.51
CA GLY A 90 0.75 1.37 3.57
C GLY A 90 1.40 0.90 4.87
N GLU A 91 0.68 0.17 5.73
CA GLU A 91 1.17 -0.44 6.96
C GLU A 91 1.92 0.51 7.90
N PRO A 92 1.32 1.64 8.32
CA PRO A 92 2.01 2.65 9.12
C PRO A 92 2.60 2.09 10.43
N SER A 93 1.95 1.07 11.00
CA SER A 93 2.44 0.33 12.18
C SER A 93 3.84 -0.25 12.01
N TYR A 94 4.23 -0.64 10.79
CA TYR A 94 5.59 -1.12 10.54
C TYR A 94 6.62 -0.03 10.81
N TYR A 95 6.32 1.22 10.46
CA TYR A 95 7.25 2.34 10.63
C TYR A 95 7.30 2.89 12.06
N ALA A 96 6.32 2.55 12.90
CA ALA A 96 6.29 2.94 14.32
C ALA A 96 7.47 2.39 15.14
N GLN A 97 8.18 1.38 14.63
CA GLN A 97 9.39 0.85 15.27
C GLN A 97 10.60 1.78 15.17
N PHE A 98 10.57 2.77 14.28
CA PHE A 98 11.66 3.72 14.09
C PHE A 98 11.37 4.99 14.90
N GLU A 99 12.39 5.50 15.60
CA GLU A 99 12.25 6.71 16.42
C GLU A 99 12.33 8.00 15.58
N THR A 100 13.11 7.97 14.49
CA THR A 100 13.40 9.15 13.68
C THR A 100 13.41 8.80 12.20
N MET A 101 13.21 9.82 11.34
CA MET A 101 13.30 9.67 9.90
C MET A 101 14.67 9.12 9.45
N ALA A 102 15.76 9.54 10.11
CA ALA A 102 17.10 9.04 9.79
C ALA A 102 17.27 7.55 10.12
N ALA A 103 16.70 7.09 11.24
CA ALA A 103 16.72 5.67 11.60
C ALA A 103 15.86 4.83 10.64
N LEU A 104 14.72 5.36 10.23
CA LEU A 104 13.86 4.73 9.24
C LEU A 104 14.59 4.60 7.90
N GLU A 105 15.17 5.68 7.38
CA GLU A 105 15.88 5.67 6.10
C GLU A 105 17.06 4.68 6.12
N ALA A 106 17.78 4.59 7.24
CA ALA A 106 18.88 3.64 7.39
C ALA A 106 18.42 2.17 7.47
N GLY A 107 17.27 1.89 8.09
CA GLY A 107 16.78 0.53 8.31
C GLY A 107 15.81 0.01 7.24
N ALA A 108 15.07 0.91 6.59
CA ALA A 108 13.99 0.62 5.66
C ALA A 108 14.00 1.56 4.44
N GLY A 109 15.19 2.01 4.01
CA GLY A 109 15.35 2.95 2.89
C GLY A 109 14.68 2.52 1.58
N TYR A 110 14.51 1.21 1.35
CA TYR A 110 13.81 0.66 0.20
C TYR A 110 12.29 0.89 0.21
N MET A 111 11.71 1.26 1.36
CA MET A 111 10.29 1.59 1.54
C MET A 111 10.01 3.10 1.52
N MET A 112 11.00 3.92 1.18
CA MET A 112 10.88 5.38 1.31
C MET A 112 9.86 6.00 0.35
N ASP A 113 9.54 5.35 -0.76
CA ASP A 113 8.44 5.79 -1.64
C ASP A 113 7.08 5.66 -0.95
N THR A 114 6.81 4.51 -0.31
CA THR A 114 5.63 4.33 0.54
C THR A 114 5.59 5.34 1.68
N VAL A 115 6.71 5.58 2.36
CA VAL A 115 6.77 6.56 3.45
C VAL A 115 6.46 7.97 2.95
N ARG A 116 7.03 8.40 1.83
CA ARG A 116 6.72 9.69 1.21
C ARG A 116 5.24 9.81 0.84
N PHE A 117 4.66 8.75 0.28
CA PHE A 117 3.24 8.68 -0.04
C PHE A 117 2.35 8.84 1.20
N LEU A 118 2.67 8.15 2.30
CA LEU A 118 1.94 8.26 3.57
C LEU A 118 2.07 9.66 4.21
N ILE A 119 3.28 10.25 4.16
CA ILE A 119 3.51 11.62 4.62
C ILE A 119 2.66 12.61 3.82
N GLU A 120 2.56 12.45 2.49
CA GLU A 120 1.77 13.34 1.66
C GLU A 120 0.27 13.27 2.02
N ILE A 121 -0.27 12.09 2.32
CA ILE A 121 -1.65 11.97 2.83
C ILE A 121 -1.81 12.77 4.14
N CYS A 122 -0.88 12.64 5.10
CA CYS A 122 -0.91 13.41 6.34
C CYS A 122 -0.87 14.93 6.09
N GLU A 123 0.01 15.39 5.21
CA GLU A 123 0.15 16.83 4.89
C GLU A 123 -1.11 17.40 4.25
N ARG A 124 -1.70 16.67 3.30
CA ARG A 124 -2.93 17.08 2.62
C ARG A 124 -4.12 17.07 3.56
N TRP A 125 -4.20 16.06 4.42
CA TRP A 125 -5.20 16.01 5.48
C TRP A 125 -5.07 17.20 6.42
N ALA A 126 -3.86 17.52 6.89
CA ALA A 126 -3.59 18.69 7.72
C ALA A 126 -3.95 20.02 7.01
N ALA A 127 -3.82 20.06 5.68
CA ALA A 127 -4.26 21.19 4.85
C ALA A 127 -5.79 21.25 4.63
N GLY A 128 -6.57 20.38 5.26
CA GLY A 128 -8.03 20.37 5.21
C GLY A 128 -8.60 19.72 3.94
N GLN A 129 -7.82 18.91 3.23
CA GLN A 129 -8.33 18.03 2.16
C GLN A 129 -9.15 16.87 2.76
N TYR A 130 -9.78 16.07 1.90
CA TYR A 130 -10.52 14.86 2.30
C TYR A 130 -11.70 15.14 3.23
N GLN A 131 -12.57 16.07 2.82
CA GLN A 131 -13.73 16.48 3.63
C GLN A 131 -14.97 15.62 3.39
N HIS A 132 -15.00 14.86 2.30
CA HIS A 132 -16.12 14.01 1.93
C HIS A 132 -15.90 12.59 2.46
N TYR A 133 -16.95 12.01 3.05
CA TYR A 133 -16.95 10.67 3.62
C TYR A 133 -18.04 9.81 2.96
N GLY A 134 -17.78 9.41 1.73
CA GLY A 134 -18.65 8.58 0.92
C GLY A 134 -18.35 7.10 1.09
N PHE A 135 -17.09 6.71 1.30
CA PHE A 135 -16.68 5.30 1.33
C PHE A 135 -16.23 4.86 2.71
N ARG A 136 -16.60 3.63 3.08
CA ARG A 136 -16.14 3.02 4.33
C ARG A 136 -14.65 2.66 4.19
N PRO A 137 -13.77 3.22 5.02
CA PRO A 137 -12.35 2.92 4.96
C PRO A 137 -12.01 1.55 5.55
N ASP A 138 -10.83 1.06 5.20
CA ASP A 138 -10.17 -0.02 5.93
C ASP A 138 -9.82 0.42 7.36
N ALA A 139 -9.76 -0.55 8.27
CA ALA A 139 -9.46 -0.27 9.67
C ALA A 139 -8.05 0.30 9.83
N LEU A 140 -7.96 1.48 10.44
CA LEU A 140 -6.68 2.03 10.86
C LEU A 140 -6.12 1.26 12.05
N PRO A 141 -4.78 1.07 12.12
CA PRO A 141 -4.17 0.65 13.36
C PRO A 141 -4.33 1.73 14.43
N HIS A 142 -4.15 1.36 15.69
CA HIS A 142 -4.11 2.33 16.77
C HIS A 142 -2.89 3.25 16.61
N LEU A 143 -3.17 4.52 16.30
CA LEU A 143 -2.16 5.56 16.11
C LEU A 143 -2.41 6.74 17.05
N THR A 144 -1.33 7.42 17.39
CA THR A 144 -1.31 8.73 18.04
C THR A 144 -0.48 9.67 17.15
N PRO A 145 -0.56 11.00 17.34
CA PRO A 145 0.22 11.95 16.54
C PRO A 145 1.73 11.71 16.52
N ASN A 146 2.26 11.02 17.55
CA ASN A 146 3.68 10.71 17.71
C ASN A 146 3.98 9.21 17.54
N SER A 147 3.04 8.43 16.98
CA SER A 147 3.25 7.00 16.75
C SER A 147 4.23 6.71 15.62
N LEU A 148 4.52 7.69 14.74
CA LEU A 148 5.39 7.56 13.59
C LEU A 148 6.52 8.58 13.65
N PRO A 149 7.63 8.38 12.92
CA PRO A 149 8.70 9.37 12.78
C PRO A 149 8.29 10.72 12.16
N TRP A 150 7.06 10.80 11.64
CA TRP A 150 6.45 12.00 11.06
C TRP A 150 5.10 12.27 11.75
N PRO A 151 4.62 13.52 11.75
CA PRO A 151 3.36 13.86 12.40
C PRO A 151 2.16 13.22 11.69
N VAL A 152 1.25 12.65 12.47
CA VAL A 152 -0.06 12.18 12.01
C VAL A 152 -1.14 13.13 12.54
N PRO A 153 -2.01 13.70 11.68
CA PRO A 153 -3.11 14.52 12.15
C PRO A 153 -4.02 13.77 13.13
N ASP A 154 -4.39 14.41 14.25
CA ASP A 154 -5.27 13.82 15.27
C ASP A 154 -6.57 13.28 14.66
N SER A 155 -7.18 14.06 13.76
CA SER A 155 -8.42 13.70 13.07
C SER A 155 -8.27 12.50 12.13
N LEU A 156 -7.08 12.26 11.58
CA LEU A 156 -6.80 11.06 10.78
C LEU A 156 -6.62 9.85 11.70
N ALA A 157 -5.82 10.00 12.77
CA ALA A 157 -5.60 8.92 13.75
C ALA A 157 -6.89 8.47 14.46
N GLN A 158 -7.89 9.35 14.54
CA GLN A 158 -9.19 9.10 15.14
C GLN A 158 -10.30 8.91 14.11
N ALA A 159 -9.98 8.79 12.82
CA ALA A 159 -11.00 8.67 11.79
C ALA A 159 -11.82 7.39 11.98
N GLU A 160 -13.14 7.54 12.05
CA GLU A 160 -14.06 6.42 12.26
C GLU A 160 -14.45 5.77 10.92
N ALA A 161 -14.66 4.46 10.93
CA ALA A 161 -15.10 3.71 9.76
C ALA A 161 -16.60 3.96 9.48
N HIS A 162 -16.90 4.90 8.59
CA HIS A 162 -18.25 5.19 8.10
C HIS A 162 -18.23 5.41 6.58
N GLY A 163 -19.38 5.23 5.93
CA GLY A 163 -19.53 5.33 4.47
C GLY A 163 -20.13 4.08 3.83
N GLU A 164 -20.16 4.04 2.50
CA GLU A 164 -20.64 2.91 1.69
C GLU A 164 -19.51 1.91 1.41
N GLU A 165 -19.84 0.62 1.35
CA GLU A 165 -18.97 -0.39 0.77
C GLU A 165 -19.32 -0.52 -0.71
N LEU A 166 -18.32 -0.41 -1.58
CA LEU A 166 -18.51 -0.62 -3.01
C LEU A 166 -18.38 -2.10 -3.38
N ASP A 167 -19.00 -2.48 -4.50
CA ASP A 167 -18.73 -3.76 -5.15
C ASP A 167 -17.37 -3.70 -5.89
N PHE A 168 -16.49 -4.66 -5.62
CA PHE A 168 -15.18 -4.79 -6.25
C PHE A 168 -15.10 -5.98 -7.22
N SER A 169 -16.25 -6.58 -7.57
CA SER A 169 -16.29 -7.74 -8.48
C SER A 169 -15.56 -7.45 -9.79
N GLY A 170 -14.55 -8.28 -10.10
CA GLY A 170 -13.75 -8.17 -11.32
C GLY A 170 -12.60 -7.15 -11.28
N TRP A 171 -12.47 -6.38 -10.20
CA TRP A 171 -11.29 -5.53 -9.99
C TRP A 171 -10.11 -6.36 -9.50
N THR A 172 -8.95 -6.13 -10.08
CA THR A 172 -7.72 -6.79 -9.65
C THR A 172 -6.51 -5.89 -9.88
N GLU A 173 -5.61 -5.86 -8.91
CA GLU A 173 -4.37 -5.11 -8.95
C GLU A 173 -4.52 -3.61 -9.27
N GLY A 174 -5.64 -2.99 -8.91
CA GLY A 174 -5.93 -1.59 -9.20
C GLY A 174 -6.65 -1.35 -10.53
N TYR A 175 -6.82 -2.37 -11.35
CA TYR A 175 -7.40 -2.28 -12.68
C TYR A 175 -8.87 -2.72 -12.71
N PRO A 176 -9.71 -2.03 -13.51
CA PRO A 176 -11.11 -2.40 -13.69
C PRO A 176 -11.26 -3.67 -14.56
N PRO A 177 -12.39 -4.39 -14.47
CA PRO A 177 -12.61 -5.64 -15.21
C PRO A 177 -12.46 -5.50 -16.73
N GLU A 178 -12.84 -4.34 -17.29
CA GLU A 178 -12.75 -4.05 -18.73
C GLU A 178 -11.34 -4.08 -19.32
N PHE A 179 -10.31 -4.07 -18.47
CA PHE A 179 -8.93 -4.29 -18.90
C PHE A 179 -8.74 -5.78 -19.22
N PHE A 180 -9.25 -6.69 -18.41
CA PHE A 180 -9.03 -8.14 -18.58
C PHE A 180 -9.95 -8.80 -19.61
N GLU A 181 -11.07 -8.18 -19.99
CA GLU A 181 -12.02 -8.71 -20.97
C GLU A 181 -11.60 -8.50 -22.44
N ARG A 182 -10.53 -7.75 -22.69
CA ARG A 182 -10.02 -7.42 -24.04
C ARG A 182 -8.91 -8.38 -24.52
N GLY A 183 -8.60 -9.41 -23.74
CA GLY A 183 -7.60 -10.45 -24.01
C GLY A 183 -8.15 -11.66 -24.76
#